data_AF-A0A0N0DFJ3-F1
#
_entry.id   AF-A0A0N0DFJ3-F1
#
_cell.length_a   1.000
_cell.length_b   1.000
_cell.length_c   1.000
_cell.angle_alpha   90.00
_cell.angle_beta   90.00
_cell.angle_gamma   90.00
#
_symmetry.space_group_name_H-M   'P 1'
#
loop_
_entity.id
_entity.type
_entity.pdbx_description
1 polymer ?
#
loop_
_entity_poly.entity_id
_entity_poly.type
_entity_poly.pdbx_seq_one_letter_code
_entity_poly.pdbx_strand_id
1 'polypeptide(L)'
;MHSEKWVQASTKARLLENKIRMDLLQYVARRSPALQVDMLREYNPKDGDKLVNKPEDLFPRIHEIMDDGHTVKLARALMLAQRVTKPYQDRDWVRIKDDEWLKAVYVLMDANEEAYSQEGTMWVRSAGFDEAWEEIPKAKM
;
A
#
# COMPACT_ATOMS: atom_id res chain seq x y z
N MET A 1 8.90 -17.78 -19.28
CA MET A 1 7.96 -17.93 -18.15
C MET A 1 7.33 -19.33 -18.23
N HIS A 2 7.82 -20.25 -17.39
CA HIS A 2 7.34 -21.63 -17.08
C HIS A 2 7.09 -22.67 -18.21
N SER A 3 8.15 -23.30 -18.72
CA SER A 3 8.14 -24.49 -19.61
C SER A 3 8.21 -25.85 -18.88
N GLU A 4 8.04 -25.87 -17.56
CA GLU A 4 8.06 -27.09 -16.73
C GLU A 4 6.98 -28.09 -17.21
N LYS A 5 7.41 -29.19 -17.85
CA LYS A 5 6.54 -30.17 -18.52
C LYS A 5 5.87 -31.18 -17.56
N TRP A 6 6.29 -31.25 -16.31
CA TRP A 6 5.80 -32.24 -15.34
C TRP A 6 4.43 -31.90 -14.75
N VAL A 7 3.99 -30.63 -14.84
CA VAL A 7 2.61 -30.22 -14.49
C VAL A 7 1.82 -30.00 -15.77
N GLN A 8 0.73 -30.76 -15.93
CA GLN A 8 -0.20 -30.59 -17.04
C GLN A 8 -0.78 -29.17 -17.07
N ALA A 9 -1.03 -28.64 -18.27
CA ALA A 9 -1.60 -27.29 -18.44
C ALA A 9 -2.96 -27.13 -17.73
N SER A 10 -3.80 -28.17 -17.77
CA SER A 10 -5.08 -28.23 -17.06
C SER A 10 -4.92 -28.08 -15.54
N THR A 11 -3.89 -28.69 -14.96
CA THR A 11 -3.58 -28.54 -13.52
C THR A 11 -3.13 -27.12 -13.20
N LYS A 12 -2.30 -26.50 -14.05
CA LYS A 12 -1.89 -25.10 -13.88
C LYS A 12 -3.10 -24.16 -13.93
N ALA A 13 -4.01 -24.36 -14.88
CA ALA A 13 -5.25 -23.60 -15.00
C ALA A 13 -6.11 -23.72 -13.73
N ARG A 14 -6.33 -24.95 -13.24
CA ARG A 14 -7.09 -25.20 -11.99
C ARG A 14 -6.45 -24.54 -10.77
N LEU A 15 -5.13 -24.58 -10.64
CA LEU A 15 -4.43 -23.90 -9.54
C LEU A 15 -4.60 -22.39 -9.62
N LEU A 16 -4.50 -21.81 -10.82
CA LEU A 16 -4.71 -20.38 -11.05
C LEU A 16 -6.15 -19.97 -10.71
N GLU A 17 -7.14 -20.73 -11.16
CA GLU A 17 -8.55 -20.48 -10.84
C GLU A 17 -8.81 -20.52 -9.34
N ASN A 18 -8.28 -21.54 -8.64
CA ASN A 18 -8.41 -21.64 -7.19
C ASN A 18 -7.72 -20.48 -6.47
N LYS A 19 -6.55 -20.05 -6.93
CA LYS A 19 -5.86 -18.88 -6.38
C LYS A 19 -6.69 -17.62 -6.53
N ILE A 20 -7.26 -17.37 -7.71
CA ILE A 20 -8.12 -16.21 -7.97
C ILE A 20 -9.37 -16.25 -7.06
N ARG A 21 -10.05 -17.40 -6.96
CA ARG A 21 -11.22 -17.56 -6.07
C ARG A 21 -10.87 -17.29 -4.60
N MET A 22 -9.72 -17.79 -4.14
CA MET A 22 -9.24 -17.53 -2.78
C MET A 22 -8.92 -16.06 -2.56
N ASP A 23 -8.36 -15.36 -3.55
CA ASP A 23 -8.12 -13.92 -3.44
C ASP A 23 -9.43 -13.15 -3.31
N LEU A 24 -10.43 -13.45 -4.16
CA LEU A 24 -11.76 -12.85 -4.07
C LEU A 24 -12.41 -13.10 -2.70
N LEU A 25 -12.33 -14.33 -2.18
CA LEU A 25 -12.84 -14.66 -0.86
C LEU A 25 -12.12 -13.87 0.23
N GLN A 26 -10.80 -13.70 0.14
CA GLN A 26 -10.05 -12.87 1.08
C GLN A 26 -10.47 -11.40 1.03
N TYR A 27 -10.70 -10.84 -0.16
CA TYR A 27 -11.21 -9.46 -0.30
C TYR A 27 -12.57 -9.29 0.37
N VAL A 28 -13.49 -10.23 0.17
CA VAL A 28 -14.82 -10.20 0.82
C VAL A 28 -14.68 -10.38 2.33
N ALA A 29 -13.92 -11.38 2.79
CA ALA A 29 -13.77 -11.72 4.19
C ALA A 29 -13.06 -10.65 5.03
N ARG A 30 -12.24 -9.79 4.40
CA ARG A 30 -11.54 -8.70 5.09
C ARG A 30 -12.25 -7.36 4.99
N ARG A 31 -13.25 -7.26 4.09
CA ARG A 31 -13.88 -6.03 3.61
C ARG A 31 -12.81 -5.06 3.08
N SER A 32 -12.83 -4.72 1.79
CA SER A 32 -11.84 -3.74 1.29
C SER A 32 -12.13 -2.39 1.94
N PRO A 33 -11.16 -1.75 2.62
CA PRO A 33 -11.35 -0.41 3.14
C PRO A 33 -11.65 0.54 1.98
N ALA A 34 -12.49 1.55 2.24
CA ALA A 34 -12.76 2.60 1.27
C ALA A 34 -11.46 3.36 0.96
N LEU A 35 -11.25 3.67 -0.32
CA LEU A 35 -10.12 4.49 -0.74
C LEU A 35 -10.36 5.95 -0.33
N GLN A 36 -9.59 6.45 0.62
CA GLN A 36 -9.71 7.81 1.15
C GLN A 36 -8.78 8.77 0.40
N VAL A 37 -9.13 9.11 -0.84
CA VAL A 37 -8.29 10.00 -1.67
C VAL A 37 -8.21 11.41 -1.08
N ASP A 38 -9.28 11.89 -0.46
CA ASP A 38 -9.30 13.24 0.11
C ASP A 38 -8.39 13.34 1.35
N MET A 39 -8.31 12.28 2.17
CA MET A 39 -7.32 12.20 3.25
C MET A 39 -5.90 12.34 2.71
N LEU A 40 -5.58 11.64 1.62
CA LEU A 40 -4.27 11.79 0.97
C LEU A 40 -4.04 13.25 0.53
N ARG A 41 -5.04 13.91 -0.06
CA ARG A 41 -4.90 15.30 -0.52
C ARG A 41 -4.65 16.29 0.61
N GLU A 42 -5.37 16.11 1.71
CA GLU A 42 -5.32 16.98 2.89
C GLU A 42 -4.10 16.70 3.78
N TYR A 43 -3.51 15.52 3.68
CA TYR A 43 -2.36 15.12 4.48
C TYR A 43 -1.13 16.02 4.22
N ASN A 44 -0.45 16.37 5.32
CA ASN A 44 0.81 17.09 5.34
C ASN A 44 1.88 16.21 6.00
N PRO A 45 3.02 15.94 5.33
CA PRO A 45 4.08 15.12 5.91
C PRO A 45 4.64 15.74 7.20
N LYS A 46 5.01 14.89 8.17
CA LYS A 46 5.60 15.33 9.45
C LYS A 46 6.94 16.06 9.29
N ASP A 47 7.62 15.86 8.16
CA ASP A 47 8.90 16.48 7.81
C ASP A 47 8.85 18.01 7.64
N GLY A 48 7.66 18.62 7.49
CA GLY A 48 7.51 20.07 7.36
C GLY A 48 8.30 20.64 6.18
N ASP A 49 9.20 21.60 6.42
CA ASP A 49 10.02 22.20 5.36
C ASP A 49 11.14 21.29 4.81
N LYS A 50 11.33 20.09 5.37
CA LYS A 50 12.41 19.16 5.00
C LYS A 50 12.00 18.13 3.95
N LEU A 51 10.99 18.43 3.14
CA LEU A 51 10.51 17.51 2.10
C LEU A 51 11.59 17.27 1.04
N VAL A 52 11.68 16.02 0.60
CA VAL A 52 12.49 15.64 -0.55
C VAL A 52 11.72 15.88 -1.84
N ASN A 53 12.43 15.94 -2.97
CA ASN A 53 11.81 16.10 -4.28
C ASN A 53 11.47 14.76 -4.95
N LYS A 54 12.09 13.66 -4.50
CA LYS A 54 11.96 12.34 -5.12
C LYS A 54 11.73 11.26 -4.05
N PRO A 55 10.82 10.31 -4.29
CA PRO A 55 10.55 9.25 -3.32
C PRO A 55 11.78 8.35 -3.07
N GLU A 56 12.70 8.24 -4.03
CA GLU A 56 13.96 7.52 -3.86
C GLU A 56 14.84 8.07 -2.71
N ASP A 57 14.73 9.38 -2.42
CA ASP A 57 15.51 10.02 -1.36
C ASP A 57 15.03 9.59 0.06
N LEU A 58 13.84 8.97 0.16
CA LEU A 58 13.29 8.42 1.40
C LEU A 58 13.73 6.97 1.67
N PHE A 59 14.41 6.31 0.73
CA PHE A 59 14.76 4.89 0.86
C PHE A 59 15.57 4.54 2.09
N PRO A 60 16.57 5.32 2.53
CA PRO A 60 17.29 5.02 3.76
C PRO A 60 16.35 4.89 4.96
N ARG A 61 15.42 5.84 5.14
CA ARG A 61 14.42 5.81 6.22
C ARG A 61 13.46 4.63 6.09
N ILE A 62 12.95 4.39 4.88
CA ILE A 62 12.05 3.26 4.62
C ILE A 62 12.72 1.92 4.94
N HIS A 63 14.02 1.78 4.71
CA HIS A 63 14.78 0.57 5.02
C HIS A 63 15.07 0.39 6.51
N GLU A 64 15.07 1.47 7.30
CA GLU A 64 15.25 1.43 8.75
C GLU A 64 13.98 1.00 9.49
N ILE A 65 12.81 1.09 8.84
CA ILE A 65 11.53 0.61 9.39
C ILE A 65 11.59 -0.92 9.50
N MET A 66 11.62 -1.42 10.73
CA MET A 66 11.67 -2.85 11.00
C MET A 66 10.27 -3.44 10.92
N ASP A 67 9.95 -4.02 9.76
CA ASP A 67 8.76 -4.84 9.52
C ASP A 67 9.14 -6.16 8.80
N ASP A 68 8.16 -6.99 8.46
CA ASP A 68 8.33 -8.21 7.64
C ASP A 68 8.41 -7.90 6.12
N GLY A 69 8.85 -6.69 5.78
CA GLY A 69 9.14 -6.19 4.45
C GLY A 69 7.93 -5.64 3.70
N HIS A 70 6.82 -5.31 4.36
CA HIS A 70 5.64 -4.76 3.69
C HIS A 70 5.82 -3.29 3.30
N THR A 71 6.49 -2.50 4.14
CA THR A 71 6.72 -1.07 3.95
C THR A 71 7.52 -0.84 2.68
N VAL A 72 8.70 -1.47 2.55
CA VAL A 72 9.54 -1.34 1.36
C VAL A 72 8.86 -1.86 0.08
N LYS A 73 8.05 -2.93 0.19
CA LYS A 73 7.28 -3.47 -0.94
C LYS A 73 6.20 -2.49 -1.40
N LEU A 74 5.47 -1.88 -0.45
CA LEU A 74 4.41 -0.92 -0.75
C LEU A 74 5.00 0.40 -1.29
N ALA A 75 6.08 0.91 -0.71
CA ALA A 75 6.79 2.07 -1.25
C ALA A 75 7.20 1.85 -2.71
N ARG A 76 7.82 0.69 -3.01
CA ARG A 76 8.15 0.31 -4.39
C ARG A 76 6.91 0.21 -5.28
N ALA A 77 5.81 -0.36 -4.78
CA ALA A 77 4.58 -0.48 -5.54
C ALA A 77 3.99 0.89 -5.89
N LEU A 78 3.99 1.86 -4.96
CA LEU A 78 3.54 3.24 -5.20
C LEU A 78 4.37 3.92 -6.29
N MET A 79 5.68 3.78 -6.26
CA MET A 79 6.57 4.36 -7.28
C MET A 79 6.38 3.72 -8.66
N LEU A 80 6.16 2.40 -8.70
CA LEU A 80 5.83 1.71 -9.94
C LEU A 80 4.46 2.14 -10.46
N ALA A 81 3.48 2.31 -9.58
CA ALA A 81 2.16 2.79 -9.94
C ALA A 81 2.25 4.19 -10.58
N GLN A 82 2.95 5.15 -9.95
CA GLN A 82 3.21 6.48 -10.55
C GLN A 82 3.78 6.37 -11.97
N ARG A 83 4.82 5.54 -12.17
CA ARG A 83 5.47 5.37 -13.48
C ARG A 83 4.53 4.77 -14.52
N VAL A 84 3.72 3.78 -14.13
CA VAL A 84 2.78 3.07 -15.03
C VAL A 84 1.55 3.92 -15.34
N THR A 85 1.07 4.71 -14.39
CA THR A 85 -0.13 5.56 -14.55
C THR A 85 0.17 6.89 -15.22
N LYS A 86 1.44 7.31 -15.31
CA LYS A 86 1.85 8.59 -15.91
C LYS A 86 1.23 8.89 -17.30
N PRO A 87 1.13 7.93 -18.25
CA PRO A 87 0.51 8.20 -19.55
C PRO A 87 -1.02 8.35 -19.50
N TYR A 88 -1.64 8.08 -18.35
CA TYR A 88 -3.08 7.98 -18.15
C TYR A 88 -3.61 8.98 -17.13
N GLN A 89 -2.85 10.03 -16.82
CA GLN A 89 -3.24 11.04 -15.83
C GLN A 89 -4.54 11.78 -16.18
N ASP A 90 -4.92 11.79 -17.45
CA ASP A 90 -6.18 12.32 -17.97
C ASP A 90 -7.39 11.40 -17.73
N ARG A 91 -7.19 10.17 -17.26
CA ARG A 91 -8.26 9.19 -17.07
C ARG A 91 -8.86 9.26 -15.67
N ASP A 92 -10.19 9.23 -15.61
CA ASP A 92 -10.94 9.29 -14.35
C ASP A 92 -10.66 8.10 -13.41
N TRP A 93 -10.24 6.96 -13.95
CA TRP A 93 -9.87 5.79 -13.16
C TRP A 93 -8.49 5.94 -12.48
N VAL A 94 -7.64 6.88 -12.93
CA VAL A 94 -6.40 7.26 -12.23
C VAL A 94 -6.75 8.32 -11.19
N ARG A 95 -7.09 7.86 -9.98
CA ARG A 95 -7.54 8.72 -8.88
C ARG A 95 -6.42 9.46 -8.14
N ILE A 96 -5.19 8.93 -8.20
CA ILE A 96 -3.99 9.54 -7.61
C ILE A 96 -3.18 10.23 -8.72
N LYS A 97 -2.92 11.52 -8.55
CA LYS A 97 -2.22 12.38 -9.52
C LYS A 97 -0.72 12.46 -9.24
N ASP A 98 0.04 12.91 -10.24
CA ASP A 98 1.50 12.75 -10.29
C ASP A 98 2.25 13.29 -9.05
N ASP A 99 1.79 14.42 -8.51
CA ASP A 99 2.30 15.08 -7.30
C ASP A 99 1.84 14.42 -5.99
N GLU A 100 0.69 13.74 -6.00
CA GLU A 100 0.13 13.03 -4.83
C GLU A 100 0.89 11.73 -4.51
N TRP A 101 1.63 11.14 -5.46
CA TRP A 101 2.35 9.88 -5.22
C TRP A 101 3.47 9.99 -4.20
N LEU A 102 4.25 11.07 -4.22
CA LEU A 102 5.28 11.30 -3.20
C LEU A 102 4.63 11.45 -1.83
N LYS A 103 3.50 12.15 -1.77
CA LYS A 103 2.71 12.30 -0.56
C LYS A 103 2.21 10.93 -0.04
N ALA A 104 1.81 10.02 -0.91
CA ALA A 104 1.42 8.67 -0.51
C ALA A 104 2.58 7.85 0.10
N VAL A 105 3.82 8.06 -0.37
CA VAL A 105 5.02 7.46 0.23
C VAL A 105 5.28 8.05 1.62
N TYR A 106 5.07 9.35 1.81
CA TYR A 106 5.14 9.97 3.14
C TYR A 106 4.09 9.42 4.10
N VAL A 107 2.83 9.30 3.68
CA VAL A 107 1.76 8.70 4.51
C VAL A 107 2.18 7.31 5.01
N LEU A 108 2.68 6.47 4.10
CA LEU A 108 3.17 5.13 4.44
C LEU A 108 4.31 5.19 5.46
N MET A 109 5.32 6.02 5.20
CA MET A 109 6.50 6.13 6.06
C MET A 109 6.12 6.65 7.46
N ASP A 110 5.37 7.75 7.54
CA ASP A 110 4.97 8.37 8.81
C ASP A 110 4.09 7.46 9.65
N ALA A 111 3.22 6.66 9.02
CA ALA A 111 2.38 5.69 9.71
C ALA A 111 3.22 4.54 10.30
N ASN A 112 4.21 4.06 9.54
CA ASN A 112 5.01 2.90 9.95
C ASN A 112 6.15 3.28 10.90
N GLU A 113 6.72 4.48 10.81
CA GLU A 113 7.65 5.02 11.82
C GLU A 113 6.94 5.22 13.18
N GLU A 114 5.68 5.66 13.16
CA GLU A 114 4.87 5.79 14.38
C GLU A 114 4.53 4.43 15.00
N ALA A 115 4.09 3.46 14.19
CA ALA A 115 3.84 2.11 14.66
C ALA A 115 5.09 1.46 15.27
N TYR A 116 6.25 1.65 14.63
CA TYR A 116 7.53 1.12 15.12
C TYR A 116 7.98 1.77 16.44
N SER A 117 7.79 3.08 16.61
CA SER A 117 8.31 3.83 17.77
C SER A 117 7.46 3.74 19.04
N GLN A 118 6.18 3.35 18.95
CA GLN A 118 5.23 3.44 20.07
C GLN A 118 4.77 2.10 20.67
N GLU A 119 5.46 0.98 20.44
CA GLU A 119 4.90 -0.36 20.71
C GLU A 119 3.51 -0.54 20.06
N GLY A 120 3.28 0.18 18.96
CA GLY A 120 1.98 0.29 18.31
C GLY A 120 1.60 -1.00 17.59
N THR A 121 0.32 -1.12 17.26
CA THR A 121 -0.16 -2.25 16.44
C THR A 121 0.41 -2.12 15.03
N MET A 122 1.40 -2.95 14.70
CA MET A 122 2.04 -2.98 13.37
C MET A 122 1.07 -3.31 12.23
N TRP A 123 -0.04 -4.01 12.51
CA TRP A 123 -0.97 -4.50 11.49
C TRP A 123 -2.42 -4.40 11.93
N VAL A 124 -3.26 -3.74 11.12
CA VAL A 124 -4.71 -3.80 11.27
C VAL A 124 -5.25 -4.92 10.38
N ARG A 125 -5.76 -5.99 10.98
CA ARG A 125 -6.37 -7.11 10.24
C ARG A 125 -7.84 -6.81 9.98
N SER A 126 -8.32 -7.14 8.78
CA SER A 126 -9.71 -6.91 8.39
C SER A 126 -10.11 -5.43 8.44
N ALA A 127 -9.20 -4.56 7.99
CA ALA A 127 -9.29 -3.11 8.05
C ALA A 127 -10.50 -2.47 7.33
N GLY A 128 -11.38 -3.23 6.66
CA GLY A 128 -12.66 -2.70 6.18
C GLY A 128 -13.81 -2.80 7.18
N PHE A 129 -13.62 -3.47 8.32
CA PHE A 129 -14.59 -3.52 9.41
C PHE A 129 -14.27 -2.45 10.45
N ASP A 130 -15.29 -1.76 10.96
CA ASP A 130 -15.10 -0.64 11.90
C ASP A 130 -14.52 -1.16 13.22
N GLU A 131 -14.90 -2.38 13.60
CA GLU A 131 -14.43 -3.12 14.78
C GLU A 131 -12.91 -3.34 14.76
N ALA A 132 -12.30 -3.46 13.57
CA ALA A 132 -10.86 -3.62 13.44
C ALA A 132 -10.06 -2.38 13.88
N TRP A 133 -10.73 -1.23 13.99
CA TRP A 133 -10.12 0.05 14.30
C TRP A 133 -10.38 0.54 15.72
N GLU A 134 -11.17 -0.17 16.53
CA GLU A 134 -11.59 0.29 17.87
C GLU A 134 -10.42 0.57 18.82
N GLU A 135 -9.37 -0.25 18.75
CA GLU A 135 -8.16 -0.11 19.58
C GLU A 135 -7.04 0.67 18.88
N ILE A 136 -7.26 1.12 17.64
CA ILE A 136 -6.26 1.85 16.87
C ILE A 136 -6.41 3.34 17.16
N PRO A 137 -5.35 4.03 17.63
CA PRO A 137 -5.40 5.47 17.82
C PRO A 137 -5.81 6.18 16.53
N LYS A 138 -6.80 7.06 16.62
CA LYS A 138 -7.20 7.88 15.48
C LYS A 138 -6.07 8.85 15.14
N ALA A 139 -5.79 8.99 13.85
CA ALA A 139 -4.85 9.99 13.37
C ALA A 139 -5.28 11.38 13.87
N LYS A 140 -4.34 12.10 14.49
CA LYS A 140 -4.53 13.52 14.79
C LYS A 140 -4.34 14.25 13.45
N MET A 141 -5.44 14.70 12.86
CA MET A 141 -5.40 15.64 11.73
C MET A 141 -4.88 16.99 12.19
#